data_AF-A0A7S9Z0X0-F1
#
_entry.id   AF-A0A7S9Z0X0-F1
#
_cell.length_a   1.000
_cell.length_b   1.000
_cell.length_c   1.000
_cell.angle_alpha   90.00
_cell.angle_beta   90.00
_cell.angle_gamma   90.00
#
_symmetry.space_group_name_H-M   'P 1'
#
loop_
_entity.id
_entity.type
_entity.pdbx_description
1 polymer ?
#
loop_
_entity_poly.entity_id
_entity_poly.type
_entity_poly.pdbx_seq_one_letter_code
_entity_poly.pdbx_strand_id
1 'polypeptide(L)'
;MSLQVPVRDRMRGLRGESQADILRRTGQFGVLPTDTDEQAVGKLNAVAAASAALAESAAGPTYPDTGAGLAATTDGQAFAVDNGDGTVTIYLNDGGVAVAQRTLFTTAYAASPDGAAAIGSDDDTGGVKWSNLAQALQYIQPGGANAMRWGVVGDGSTDNTDNLNDAIEALYQEFGGGTLYLPLGDIRIEGPILWRTGVNIKGIASQRPGGSDITRIVTDSSDIFQHGYGAYLGGEMSNLELLSEIGGGHLFKTSVGQSRSHIHHVNLYQRNPDKSILSAVHGATDGYYGNWWSNFNAEYAVENEVPAFHVECGNTINQNVFREFRIGRPAISKSGTYAFDFHSTAATIASGLNLVDQATFQQPGGGAVRMRGLRESRVRQSGVWDLTSGSLNPLFYFGINVNGLRTQRSGLDQVYCSFNGADPTTTDVFVEADGTGNIFIDYSQIGKLAGNDPTNVGAGVSNRGSQINTVQDIAVTEYDARYGYTRRQAAAMIQTFQQAVGYPMSNDGFMRWLINNAYVGGMDSTGRFLWGGTPSSPGMRIGTDGTIFAKEFRQLTSQAKISWGTGAPNGVVEGYIGSIYFNLSGGAGTTMYVKESGNPSNTGWVAK
;
A
#
# COMPACT_ATOMS: atom_id res chain seq x y z
N MET A 1 4.77 47.19 -25.66
CA MET A 1 3.56 46.38 -25.42
C MET A 1 3.80 45.66 -24.10
N SER A 2 3.47 46.29 -22.96
CA SER A 2 3.79 45.76 -21.62
C SER A 2 2.67 44.81 -21.19
N LEU A 3 3.00 43.52 -21.11
CA LEU A 3 2.09 42.50 -20.61
C LEU A 3 2.03 42.62 -19.08
N GLN A 4 1.05 43.36 -18.55
CA GLN A 4 0.69 43.30 -17.14
C GLN A 4 -0.04 41.98 -16.87
N VAL A 5 0.65 41.03 -16.23
CA VAL A 5 0.01 39.83 -15.68
C VAL A 5 -0.57 40.20 -14.31
N PRO A 6 -1.87 40.00 -14.03
CA PRO A 6 -2.48 40.41 -12.76
C PRO A 6 -2.11 39.43 -11.65
N VAL A 7 -1.46 39.94 -10.60
CA VAL A 7 -1.19 39.24 -9.34
C VAL A 7 -2.46 39.25 -8.48
N ARG A 8 -3.49 38.51 -8.88
CA ARG A 8 -4.72 38.31 -8.09
C ARG A 8 -4.96 36.81 -7.90
N ASP A 9 -4.50 36.21 -6.79
CA ASP A 9 -5.27 35.17 -6.06
C ASP A 9 -4.58 34.46 -4.86
N ARG A 10 -3.30 34.67 -4.54
CA ARG A 10 -2.58 33.71 -3.65
C ARG A 10 -2.60 33.95 -2.12
N MET A 11 -3.63 34.60 -1.55
CA MET A 11 -3.79 34.65 -0.09
C MET A 11 -5.25 34.43 0.32
N ARG A 12 -5.69 33.17 0.26
CA ARG A 12 -6.97 32.72 0.83
C ARG A 12 -6.72 32.03 2.17
N GLY A 13 -7.47 32.38 3.20
CA GLY A 13 -7.41 31.73 4.52
C GLY A 13 -7.96 30.30 4.48
N LEU A 14 -7.83 29.55 5.58
CA LEU A 14 -8.27 28.14 5.73
C LEU A 14 -9.75 27.85 5.36
N ARG A 15 -10.59 28.89 5.18
CA ARG A 15 -11.99 28.79 4.73
C ARG A 15 -12.22 29.22 3.28
N GLY A 16 -11.16 29.49 2.52
CA GLY A 16 -11.24 30.02 1.15
C GLY A 16 -11.57 31.52 1.06
N GLU A 17 -11.67 32.22 2.20
CA GLU A 17 -11.89 33.67 2.25
C GLU A 17 -10.61 34.40 1.80
N SER A 18 -10.72 35.34 0.87
CA SER A 18 -9.60 36.20 0.52
C SER A 18 -9.21 37.08 1.72
N GLN A 19 -7.97 37.58 1.75
CA GLN A 19 -7.58 38.54 2.78
C GLN A 19 -8.49 39.79 2.80
N ALA A 20 -9.00 40.21 1.64
CA ALA A 20 -9.98 41.29 1.55
C ALA A 20 -11.33 40.93 2.21
N ASP A 21 -11.80 39.69 2.06
CA ASP A 21 -13.02 39.22 2.75
C ASP A 21 -12.85 39.26 4.27
N ILE A 22 -11.68 38.87 4.78
CA ILE A 22 -11.36 38.94 6.21
C ILE A 22 -11.39 40.40 6.69
N LEU A 23 -10.72 41.32 5.97
CA LEU A 23 -10.69 42.74 6.29
C LEU A 23 -12.09 43.37 6.27
N ARG A 24 -12.91 43.05 5.27
CA ARG A 24 -14.30 43.52 5.17
C ARG A 24 -15.16 43.03 6.34
N ARG A 25 -14.99 41.76 6.75
CA ARG A 25 -15.75 41.19 7.87
C ARG A 25 -15.36 41.80 9.21
N THR A 26 -14.07 42.05 9.44
CA THR A 26 -13.58 42.58 10.71
C THR A 26 -13.69 44.11 10.81
N GLY A 27 -13.83 44.80 9.68
CA GLY A 27 -13.81 46.27 9.63
C GLY A 27 -12.44 46.87 10.00
N GLN A 28 -11.37 46.06 9.99
CA GLN A 28 -10.03 46.52 10.33
C GLN A 28 -9.53 47.55 9.32
N PHE A 29 -8.72 48.51 9.79
CA PHE A 29 -8.10 49.56 8.95
C PHE A 29 -9.09 50.44 8.19
N GLY A 30 -10.33 50.53 8.69
CA GLY A 30 -11.39 51.31 8.04
C GLY A 30 -11.89 50.70 6.73
N VAL A 31 -11.65 49.40 6.51
CA VAL A 31 -12.22 48.65 5.39
C VAL A 31 -13.73 48.50 5.62
N LEU A 32 -14.53 48.90 4.62
CA LEU A 32 -15.99 48.82 4.65
C LEU A 32 -16.47 47.55 3.93
N PRO A 33 -17.62 46.97 4.30
CA PRO A 33 -18.18 45.81 3.60
C PRO A 33 -18.40 46.02 2.09
N THR A 34 -18.51 47.26 1.65
CA THR A 34 -18.69 47.66 0.24
C THR A 34 -17.39 47.88 -0.52
N ASP A 35 -16.23 47.83 0.14
CA ASP A 35 -14.94 48.01 -0.52
C ASP A 35 -14.66 46.83 -1.46
N THR A 36 -14.21 47.13 -2.67
CA THR A 36 -13.62 46.11 -3.56
C THR A 36 -12.34 45.55 -2.94
N ASP A 37 -11.91 44.37 -3.38
CA ASP A 37 -10.67 43.75 -2.86
C ASP A 37 -9.44 44.67 -3.00
N GLU A 38 -9.37 45.40 -4.11
CA GLU A 38 -8.32 46.39 -4.36
C GLU A 38 -8.37 47.58 -3.38
N GLN A 39 -9.56 48.06 -3.04
CA GLN A 39 -9.72 49.12 -2.04
C GLN A 39 -9.38 48.62 -0.63
N ALA A 40 -9.80 47.40 -0.29
CA ALA A 40 -9.51 46.79 1.00
C ALA A 40 -8.00 46.60 1.21
N VAL A 41 -7.30 46.03 0.21
CA VAL A 41 -5.84 45.88 0.24
C VAL A 41 -5.13 47.24 0.19
N GLY A 42 -5.65 48.20 -0.58
CA GLY A 42 -5.12 49.56 -0.64
C GLY A 42 -5.13 50.26 0.72
N LYS A 43 -6.22 50.13 1.49
CA LYS A 43 -6.32 50.67 2.86
C LYS A 43 -5.34 50.00 3.82
N LEU A 44 -5.19 48.67 3.75
CA LEU A 44 -4.19 47.95 4.52
C LEU A 44 -2.77 48.47 4.23
N ASN A 45 -2.42 48.61 2.95
CA ASN A 45 -1.10 49.12 2.54
C ASN A 45 -0.88 50.57 2.99
N ALA A 46 -1.91 51.41 2.95
CA ALA A 46 -1.82 52.79 3.45
C ALA A 46 -1.57 52.84 4.97
N VAL A 47 -2.23 51.99 5.76
CA VAL A 47 -1.97 51.88 7.20
C VAL A 47 -0.59 51.30 7.47
N ALA A 48 -0.14 50.30 6.70
CA ALA A 48 1.21 49.77 6.82
C ALA A 48 2.27 50.85 6.55
N ALA A 49 2.09 51.67 5.51
CA ALA A 49 2.96 52.80 5.20
C ALA A 49 2.92 53.87 6.30
N ALA A 50 1.74 54.18 6.85
CA ALA A 50 1.61 55.13 7.95
C ALA A 50 2.27 54.61 9.24
N SER A 51 2.14 53.32 9.55
CA SER A 51 2.83 52.68 10.68
C SER A 51 4.34 52.67 10.49
N ALA A 52 4.83 52.43 9.26
CA ALA A 52 6.26 52.52 8.95
C ALA A 52 6.77 53.96 9.15
N ALA A 53 6.07 54.96 8.62
CA ALA A 53 6.42 56.36 8.82
C ALA A 53 6.35 56.79 10.29
N LEU A 54 5.38 56.27 11.06
CA LEU A 54 5.29 56.51 12.49
C LEU A 54 6.47 55.87 13.24
N ALA A 55 6.84 54.63 12.89
CA ALA A 55 7.98 53.93 13.47
C ALA A 55 9.31 54.64 13.14
N GLU A 56 9.49 55.12 11.90
CA GLU A 56 10.61 55.96 11.50
C GLU A 56 10.62 57.28 12.28
N SER A 57 9.46 57.93 12.43
CA SER A 57 9.37 59.17 13.23
C SER A 57 9.67 58.96 14.71
N ALA A 58 9.33 57.78 15.25
CA ALA A 58 9.60 57.42 16.64
C ALA A 58 11.08 57.07 16.87
N ALA A 59 11.81 56.67 15.83
CA ALA A 59 13.26 56.46 15.88
C ALA A 59 14.06 57.78 15.81
N GLY A 60 13.42 58.87 15.35
CA GLY A 60 14.09 60.13 15.04
C GLY A 60 14.81 60.07 13.68
N PRO A 61 15.41 61.19 13.22
CA PRO A 61 16.15 61.19 11.97
C PRO A 61 17.30 60.18 12.03
N THR A 62 17.50 59.44 10.94
CA THR A 62 18.59 58.47 10.82
C THR A 62 19.84 59.16 10.27
N TYR A 63 20.96 58.92 10.93
CA TYR A 63 22.27 59.48 10.58
C TYR A 63 23.25 58.34 10.24
N PRO A 64 24.29 58.61 9.42
CA PRO A 64 25.26 57.60 9.02
C PRO A 64 26.17 57.13 10.17
N ASP A 65 26.33 57.95 11.22
CA ASP A 65 27.10 57.63 12.41
C ASP A 65 26.64 58.47 13.62
N THR A 66 27.15 58.14 14.82
CA THR A 66 26.82 58.85 16.05
C THR A 66 27.33 60.29 16.08
N GLY A 67 28.42 60.61 15.38
CA GLY A 67 28.95 61.98 15.31
C GLY A 67 28.02 62.91 14.53
N ALA A 68 27.51 62.45 13.39
CA ALA A 68 26.51 63.15 12.59
C ALA A 68 25.20 63.35 13.39
N GLY A 69 24.77 62.32 14.12
CA GLY A 69 23.59 62.41 14.99
C GLY A 69 23.75 63.41 16.14
N LEU A 70 24.89 63.40 16.82
CA LEU A 70 25.20 64.36 17.89
C LEU A 70 25.31 65.79 17.37
N ALA A 71 25.88 66.00 16.18
CA ALA A 71 25.99 67.32 15.58
C ALA A 71 24.64 67.91 15.16
N ALA A 72 23.67 67.04 14.84
CA ALA A 72 22.34 67.44 14.36
C ALA A 72 21.27 67.45 15.46
N THR A 73 21.61 67.05 16.69
CA THR A 73 20.68 67.01 17.82
C THR A 73 21.21 67.81 19.01
N THR A 74 20.31 68.21 19.91
CA THR A 74 20.67 68.81 21.20
C THR A 74 20.48 67.82 22.34
N ASP A 75 21.00 68.18 23.51
CA ASP A 75 20.79 67.42 24.75
C ASP A 75 19.30 67.09 24.97
N GLY A 76 19.02 65.82 25.31
CA GLY A 76 17.69 65.25 25.49
C GLY A 76 16.97 64.80 24.22
N GLN A 77 17.51 65.04 23.01
CA GLN A 77 16.90 64.57 21.76
C GLN A 77 17.39 63.16 21.39
N ALA A 78 16.47 62.34 20.87
CA ALA A 78 16.80 61.03 20.31
C ALA A 78 17.17 61.14 18.83
N PHE A 79 18.06 60.27 18.39
CA PHE A 79 18.39 60.08 16.98
C PHE A 79 18.67 58.61 16.68
N ALA A 80 18.60 58.25 15.40
CA ALA A 80 18.87 56.90 14.93
C ALA A 80 20.19 56.86 14.18
N VAL A 81 20.91 55.74 14.26
CA VAL A 81 22.07 55.43 13.42
C VAL A 81 21.83 54.10 12.74
N ASP A 82 22.01 54.07 11.41
CA ASP A 82 22.02 52.82 10.63
C ASP A 82 23.34 52.07 10.91
N ASN A 83 23.24 50.85 11.40
CA ASN A 83 24.42 50.04 11.74
C ASN A 83 25.06 49.39 10.50
N GLY A 84 24.44 49.50 9.32
CA GLY A 84 24.93 48.92 8.06
C GLY A 84 24.70 47.41 7.92
N ASP A 85 24.15 46.77 8.94
CA ASP A 85 23.74 45.35 8.95
C ASP A 85 22.22 45.18 8.78
N GLY A 86 21.51 46.28 8.46
CA GLY A 86 20.05 46.30 8.39
C GLY A 86 19.38 46.51 9.75
N THR A 87 20.11 46.82 10.82
CA THR A 87 19.53 47.28 12.09
C THR A 87 19.77 48.77 12.31
N VAL A 88 18.90 49.39 13.11
CA VAL A 88 19.01 50.80 13.48
C VAL A 88 19.11 50.91 14.99
N THR A 89 20.15 51.58 15.49
CA THR A 89 20.28 51.87 16.92
C THR A 89 19.76 53.25 17.21
N ILE A 90 18.82 53.36 18.15
CA ILE A 90 18.33 54.63 18.67
C ILE A 90 19.25 55.06 19.81
N TYR A 91 19.78 56.27 19.72
CA TYR A 91 20.60 56.94 20.72
C TYR A 91 19.85 58.12 21.33
N LEU A 92 20.19 58.45 22.59
CA LEU A 92 19.86 59.71 23.23
C LEU A 92 21.12 60.58 23.23
N ASN A 93 21.03 61.83 22.81
CA ASN A 93 22.08 62.82 23.02
C ASN A 93 22.01 63.30 24.49
N ASP A 94 22.95 62.87 25.32
CA ASP A 94 23.06 63.22 26.75
C ASP A 94 24.33 64.05 26.96
N GLY A 95 24.17 65.37 26.98
CA GLY A 95 25.28 66.32 27.13
C GLY A 95 26.33 66.26 26.01
N GLY A 96 25.94 65.90 24.77
CA GLY A 96 26.86 65.72 23.65
C GLY A 96 27.47 64.32 23.56
N VAL A 97 26.98 63.36 24.36
CA VAL A 97 27.37 61.95 24.31
C VAL A 97 26.22 61.12 23.74
N ALA A 98 26.52 60.23 22.79
CA ALA A 98 25.53 59.33 22.20
C ALA A 98 25.33 58.12 23.11
N VAL A 99 24.19 58.05 23.81
CA VAL A 99 23.85 56.93 24.71
C VAL A 99 22.86 56.00 24.01
N ALA A 100 23.32 54.79 23.64
CA ALA A 100 22.46 53.80 22.99
C ALA A 100 21.28 53.41 23.89
N GLN A 101 20.07 53.49 23.35
CA GLN A 101 18.83 53.18 24.06
C GLN A 101 18.32 51.79 23.69
N ARG A 102 18.23 51.50 22.39
CA ARG A 102 17.77 50.20 21.86
C ARG A 102 18.18 50.05 20.40
N THR A 103 18.29 48.81 19.93
CA THR A 103 18.48 48.48 18.51
C THR A 103 17.19 47.86 17.97
N LEU A 104 16.75 48.33 16.81
CA LEU A 104 15.54 47.88 16.12
C LEU A 104 15.93 47.19 14.82
N PHE A 105 15.23 46.13 14.47
CA PHE A 105 15.36 45.49 13.16
C PHE A 105 14.65 46.33 12.10
N THR A 106 15.31 46.59 10.97
CA THR A 106 14.61 47.18 9.81
C THR A 106 13.82 46.10 9.08
N THR A 107 12.93 46.53 8.19
CA THR A 107 12.27 45.65 7.21
C THR A 107 13.27 44.90 6.33
N ALA A 108 14.42 45.50 6.00
CA ALA A 108 15.47 44.85 5.23
C ALA A 108 16.13 43.71 6.01
N TYR A 109 16.42 43.91 7.30
CA TYR A 109 16.97 42.84 8.15
C TYR A 109 15.97 41.73 8.42
N ALA A 110 14.69 42.07 8.64
CA ALA A 110 13.63 41.08 8.78
C ALA A 110 13.46 40.20 7.52
N ALA A 111 13.73 40.75 6.33
CA ALA A 111 13.71 40.03 5.06
C ALA A 111 15.03 39.30 4.75
N SER A 112 16.09 39.53 5.52
CA SER A 112 17.38 38.86 5.33
C SER A 112 17.33 37.40 5.81
N PRO A 113 18.28 36.54 5.37
CA PRO A 113 18.39 35.17 5.88
C PRO A 113 18.52 35.07 7.41
N ASP A 114 19.05 36.12 8.06
CA ASP A 114 19.26 36.18 9.52
C ASP A 114 18.05 36.74 10.27
N GLY A 115 17.09 37.36 9.57
CA GLY A 115 15.92 38.01 10.18
C GLY A 115 15.07 37.07 11.02
N ALA A 116 14.88 35.83 10.56
CA ALA A 116 14.13 34.81 11.31
C ALA A 116 14.86 34.36 12.60
N ALA A 117 16.20 34.45 12.64
CA ALA A 117 16.97 34.14 13.85
C ALA A 117 16.85 35.24 14.92
N ALA A 118 16.43 36.45 14.53
CA ALA A 118 16.29 37.59 15.42
C ALA A 118 14.87 37.78 15.99
N ILE A 119 13.87 37.12 15.41
CA ILE A 119 12.49 37.14 15.91
C ILE A 119 12.34 36.01 16.93
N GLY A 120 12.17 36.36 18.20
CA GLY A 120 11.81 35.39 19.24
C GLY A 120 10.43 34.78 18.97
N SER A 121 10.27 33.48 19.24
CA SER A 121 8.97 32.82 19.20
C SER A 121 8.75 32.09 20.53
N ASP A 122 7.67 32.42 21.24
CA ASP A 122 7.27 31.68 22.43
C ASP A 122 6.26 30.60 22.02
N ASP A 123 6.47 29.36 22.44
CA ASP A 123 5.43 28.33 22.38
C ASP A 123 4.63 28.45 23.68
N ASP A 124 3.36 28.84 23.56
CA ASP A 124 2.45 28.97 24.70
C ASP A 124 2.08 27.60 25.34
N THR A 125 2.73 26.50 24.94
CA THR A 125 2.33 25.11 25.21
C THR A 125 3.28 24.30 26.10
N GLY A 126 4.26 24.94 26.75
CA GLY A 126 4.78 24.42 28.02
C GLY A 126 6.07 23.60 27.93
N GLY A 127 7.14 24.16 27.37
CA GLY A 127 8.49 23.84 27.86
C GLY A 127 9.63 23.93 26.87
N VAL A 128 9.38 24.04 25.56
CA VAL A 128 10.45 24.21 24.57
C VAL A 128 10.44 25.66 24.09
N LYS A 129 11.17 26.51 24.81
CA LYS A 129 11.41 27.88 24.34
C LYS A 129 12.27 27.82 23.09
N TRP A 130 11.65 28.03 21.92
CA TRP A 130 12.37 28.32 20.70
C TRP A 130 13.12 29.62 20.90
N SER A 131 14.45 29.59 20.84
CA SER A 131 15.23 30.82 21.03
C SER A 131 15.02 31.80 19.87
N ASN A 132 14.53 31.33 18.71
CA ASN A 132 14.09 32.14 17.58
C ASN A 132 13.13 31.40 16.63
N LEU A 133 12.48 32.18 15.75
CA LEU A 133 11.55 31.71 14.72
C LEU A 133 12.20 30.75 13.73
N ALA A 134 13.50 30.88 13.46
CA ALA A 134 14.23 29.93 12.62
C ALA A 134 14.22 28.51 13.21
N GLN A 135 14.42 28.37 14.53
CA GLN A 135 14.32 27.09 15.22
C GLN A 135 12.87 26.58 15.27
N ALA A 136 11.90 27.47 15.48
CA ALA A 136 10.48 27.08 15.46
C ALA A 136 10.06 26.57 14.08
N LEU A 137 10.47 27.22 13.00
CA LEU A 137 10.20 26.80 11.63
C LEU A 137 10.87 25.46 11.29
N GLN A 138 12.08 25.20 11.80
CA GLN A 138 12.74 23.89 11.67
C GLN A 138 12.01 22.80 12.46
N TYR A 139 11.43 23.12 13.61
CA TYR A 139 10.80 22.12 14.48
C TYR A 139 9.31 21.88 14.21
N ILE A 140 8.62 22.82 13.55
CA ILE A 140 7.24 22.61 13.10
C ILE A 140 7.15 21.46 12.07
N GLN A 141 8.27 21.02 11.49
CA GLN A 141 8.33 19.82 10.65
C GLN A 141 9.43 18.86 11.11
N PRO A 142 9.28 18.14 12.23
CA PRO A 142 10.27 17.18 12.68
C PRO A 142 10.48 16.12 11.60
N GLY A 143 11.68 16.09 11.01
CA GLY A 143 12.02 15.15 9.95
C GLY A 143 11.48 15.51 8.57
N GLY A 144 11.26 16.80 8.26
CA GLY A 144 10.96 17.24 6.90
C GLY A 144 11.45 18.65 6.58
N ALA A 145 11.48 18.97 5.29
CA ALA A 145 11.89 20.28 4.80
C ALA A 145 11.02 20.72 3.63
N ASN A 146 10.80 22.02 3.50
CA ASN A 146 10.07 22.57 2.36
C ASN A 146 11.02 22.77 1.18
N ALA A 147 10.66 22.24 0.01
CA ALA A 147 11.46 22.34 -1.21
C ALA A 147 11.70 23.80 -1.66
N MET A 148 10.85 24.75 -1.26
CA MET A 148 11.05 26.18 -1.50
C MET A 148 12.34 26.72 -0.88
N ARG A 149 12.89 26.07 0.16
CA ARG A 149 14.21 26.42 0.74
C ARG A 149 15.35 26.30 -0.28
N TRP A 150 15.18 25.43 -1.28
CA TRP A 150 16.11 25.22 -2.38
C TRP A 150 15.65 25.88 -3.68
N GLY A 151 14.72 26.85 -3.61
CA GLY A 151 14.25 27.58 -4.79
C GLY A 151 13.26 26.82 -5.67
N VAL A 152 12.69 25.70 -5.19
CA VAL A 152 11.61 25.03 -5.91
C VAL A 152 10.36 25.90 -5.95
N VAL A 153 9.82 26.16 -7.13
CA VAL A 153 8.62 26.99 -7.36
C VAL A 153 7.58 26.25 -8.19
N GLY A 154 6.32 26.35 -7.79
CA GLY A 154 5.16 25.77 -8.51
C GLY A 154 4.53 26.75 -9.49
N ASP A 155 5.30 27.29 -10.44
CA ASP A 155 4.82 28.29 -11.42
C ASP A 155 4.50 27.74 -12.82
N GLY A 156 4.74 26.45 -13.05
CA GLY A 156 4.52 25.74 -14.31
C GLY A 156 5.53 26.04 -15.42
N SER A 157 6.52 26.90 -15.17
CA SER A 157 7.44 27.42 -16.20
C SER A 157 8.91 27.21 -15.87
N THR A 158 9.29 27.47 -14.62
CA THR A 158 10.66 27.30 -14.12
C THR A 158 11.02 25.83 -14.07
N ASP A 159 12.16 25.44 -14.64
CA ASP A 159 12.70 24.10 -14.47
C ASP A 159 13.25 23.95 -13.05
N ASN A 160 12.69 23.01 -12.30
CA ASN A 160 13.02 22.76 -10.90
C ASN A 160 13.91 21.52 -10.72
N THR A 161 14.44 20.92 -11.79
CA THR A 161 15.19 19.66 -11.74
C THR A 161 16.36 19.72 -10.75
N ASP A 162 17.25 20.71 -10.90
CA ASP A 162 18.44 20.85 -10.04
C ASP A 162 18.03 21.19 -8.59
N ASN A 163 17.11 22.13 -8.42
CA ASN A 163 16.61 22.54 -7.09
C ASN A 163 15.98 21.38 -6.31
N LEU A 164 15.22 20.50 -6.98
CA LEU A 164 14.64 19.31 -6.36
C LEU A 164 15.71 18.28 -6.01
N ASN A 165 16.68 18.05 -6.89
CA ASN A 165 17.79 17.13 -6.65
C ASN A 165 18.66 17.61 -5.47
N ASP A 166 18.96 18.90 -5.40
CA ASP A 166 19.68 19.52 -4.28
C ASP A 166 18.90 19.40 -2.97
N ALA A 167 17.57 19.59 -3.00
CA ALA A 167 16.73 19.42 -1.82
C ALA A 167 16.70 17.97 -1.30
N ILE A 168 16.60 16.99 -2.22
CA ILE A 168 16.62 15.57 -1.88
C ILE A 168 18.00 15.16 -1.34
N GLU A 169 19.08 15.62 -1.98
CA GLU A 169 20.44 15.32 -1.55
C GLU A 169 20.74 15.95 -0.18
N ALA A 170 20.33 17.20 0.05
CA ALA A 170 20.49 17.87 1.34
C ALA A 170 19.74 17.13 2.45
N LEU A 171 18.48 16.73 2.24
CA LEU A 171 17.72 15.93 3.22
C LEU A 171 18.42 14.59 3.53
N TYR A 172 18.92 13.93 2.49
CA TYR A 172 19.64 12.67 2.65
C TYR A 172 20.96 12.85 3.44
N GLN A 173 21.78 13.83 3.08
CA GLN A 173 23.10 14.06 3.69
C GLN A 173 23.00 14.65 5.10
N GLU A 174 22.10 15.61 5.32
CA GLU A 174 21.98 16.31 6.61
C GLU A 174 21.23 15.49 7.66
N PHE A 175 20.21 14.73 7.27
CA PHE A 175 19.28 14.08 8.20
C PHE A 175 19.18 12.56 8.02
N GLY A 176 19.88 11.98 7.04
CA GLY A 176 19.76 10.56 6.69
C GLY A 176 18.42 10.21 6.02
N GLY A 177 17.67 11.21 5.55
CA GLY A 177 16.31 11.09 5.05
C GLY A 177 15.37 12.17 5.59
N GLY A 178 14.06 11.95 5.48
CA GLY A 178 13.03 12.90 5.93
C GLY A 178 11.97 13.13 4.87
N THR A 179 11.05 14.05 5.09
CA THR A 179 9.94 14.36 4.16
C THR A 179 10.20 15.69 3.46
N LEU A 180 10.39 15.65 2.15
CA LEU A 180 10.42 16.84 1.30
C LEU A 180 8.99 17.27 0.95
N TYR A 181 8.57 18.40 1.50
CA TYR A 181 7.28 19.01 1.19
C TYR A 181 7.40 19.90 -0.03
N LEU A 182 6.64 19.57 -1.07
CA LEU A 182 6.61 20.33 -2.31
C LEU A 182 5.60 21.48 -2.22
N PRO A 183 5.87 22.64 -2.85
CA PRO A 183 4.93 23.76 -2.88
C PRO A 183 3.65 23.44 -3.69
N LEU A 184 2.64 24.29 -3.53
CA LEU A 184 1.46 24.28 -4.41
C LEU A 184 1.82 24.76 -5.82
N GLY A 185 1.07 24.28 -6.81
CA GLY A 185 1.19 24.63 -8.21
C GLY A 185 1.89 23.58 -9.06
N ASP A 186 2.19 23.96 -10.30
CA ASP A 186 2.85 23.09 -11.28
C ASP A 186 4.37 23.22 -11.13
N ILE A 187 5.03 22.16 -10.72
CA ILE A 187 6.48 22.06 -10.58
C ILE A 187 7.00 21.42 -11.85
N ARG A 188 7.49 22.25 -12.78
CA ARG A 188 8.04 21.80 -14.05
C ARG A 188 9.44 21.22 -13.85
N ILE A 189 9.72 20.08 -14.48
CA ILE A 189 11.04 19.43 -14.53
C ILE A 189 11.41 19.07 -15.97
N GLU A 190 12.66 19.30 -16.36
CA GLU A 190 13.21 18.93 -17.67
C GLU A 190 14.16 17.72 -17.61
N GLY A 191 14.61 17.33 -16.41
CA GLY A 191 15.44 16.14 -16.18
C GLY A 191 14.90 15.20 -15.10
N PRO A 192 15.57 14.05 -14.89
CA PRO A 192 15.16 13.08 -13.89
C PRO A 192 15.46 13.58 -12.47
N ILE A 193 14.53 13.28 -11.57
CA ILE A 193 14.65 13.47 -10.13
C ILE A 193 15.29 12.22 -9.52
N LEU A 194 16.44 12.41 -8.87
CA LEU A 194 17.25 11.37 -8.25
C LEU A 194 16.72 11.02 -6.86
N TRP A 195 15.81 10.06 -6.78
CA TRP A 195 15.17 9.72 -5.51
C TRP A 195 16.08 8.87 -4.61
N ARG A 196 16.40 9.40 -3.42
CA ARG A 196 17.24 8.79 -2.38
C ARG A 196 16.45 7.95 -1.36
N THR A 197 17.11 6.94 -0.78
CA THR A 197 16.57 6.19 0.37
C THR A 197 16.33 7.11 1.57
N GLY A 198 15.28 6.85 2.34
CA GLY A 198 14.92 7.61 3.53
C GLY A 198 14.21 8.94 3.22
N VAL A 199 14.21 9.39 1.96
CA VAL A 199 13.55 10.64 1.58
C VAL A 199 12.13 10.34 1.09
N ASN A 200 11.15 10.88 1.77
CA ASN A 200 9.75 10.89 1.35
C ASN A 200 9.47 12.18 0.57
N ILE A 201 8.62 12.13 -0.45
CA ILE A 201 8.21 13.30 -1.24
C ILE A 201 6.70 13.47 -1.04
N LYS A 202 6.30 14.64 -0.52
CA LYS A 202 4.91 14.90 -0.18
C LYS A 202 4.44 16.20 -0.80
N GLY A 203 3.40 16.11 -1.60
CA GLY A 203 2.68 17.29 -2.08
C GLY A 203 1.50 17.64 -1.19
N ILE A 204 0.70 18.56 -1.70
CA ILE A 204 -0.63 18.85 -1.20
C ILE A 204 -1.59 18.44 -2.32
N ALA A 205 -2.22 17.28 -2.21
CA ALA A 205 -3.26 16.89 -3.16
C ALA A 205 -4.63 17.17 -2.56
N SER A 206 -5.45 17.86 -3.34
CA SER A 206 -6.90 17.78 -3.20
C SER A 206 -7.33 16.36 -3.57
N GLN A 207 -8.23 15.77 -2.78
CA GLN A 207 -8.86 14.49 -3.15
C GLN A 207 -9.68 14.58 -4.46
N ARG A 208 -9.88 15.78 -5.01
CA ARG A 208 -10.55 15.99 -6.29
C ARG A 208 -9.51 16.24 -7.40
N PRO A 209 -9.44 15.36 -8.41
CA PRO A 209 -8.70 15.58 -9.65
C PRO A 209 -8.88 16.99 -10.22
N GLY A 210 -7.77 17.68 -10.54
CA GLY A 210 -7.80 18.95 -11.27
C GLY A 210 -8.14 20.21 -10.45
N GLY A 211 -8.02 20.19 -9.12
CA GLY A 211 -8.10 21.41 -8.31
C GLY A 211 -6.92 22.38 -8.60
N SER A 212 -7.12 23.69 -8.45
CA SER A 212 -6.03 24.69 -8.56
C SER A 212 -5.04 24.62 -7.40
N ASP A 213 -5.48 24.08 -6.27
CA ASP A 213 -4.74 24.07 -5.01
C ASP A 213 -4.09 22.71 -4.78
N ILE A 214 -3.33 22.27 -5.78
CA ILE A 214 -2.64 20.99 -5.74
C ILE A 214 -1.16 21.15 -6.05
N THR A 215 -0.35 20.21 -5.58
CA THR A 215 1.01 20.04 -6.06
C THR A 215 1.03 19.07 -7.24
N ARG A 216 1.46 19.57 -8.40
CA ARG A 216 1.61 18.77 -9.61
C ARG A 216 3.07 18.79 -10.07
N ILE A 217 3.67 17.64 -10.32
CA ILE A 217 4.95 17.57 -11.04
C ILE A 217 4.64 17.42 -12.52
N VAL A 218 5.08 18.38 -13.31
CA VAL A 218 4.90 18.39 -14.77
C VAL A 218 6.25 18.09 -15.40
N THR A 219 6.32 17.07 -16.24
CA THR A 219 7.57 16.68 -16.88
C THR A 219 7.50 16.76 -18.39
N ASP A 220 8.63 17.19 -18.95
CA ASP A 220 8.97 17.06 -20.36
C ASP A 220 10.11 16.04 -20.57
N SER A 221 10.67 15.50 -19.48
CA SER A 221 11.83 14.61 -19.50
C SER A 221 11.47 13.22 -19.97
N SER A 222 12.48 12.40 -20.30
CA SER A 222 12.26 10.99 -20.61
C SER A 222 11.87 10.16 -19.38
N ASP A 223 12.53 10.42 -18.25
CA ASP A 223 12.27 9.76 -16.98
C ASP A 223 11.95 10.78 -15.88
N ILE A 224 10.85 10.62 -15.10
CA ILE A 224 10.57 11.53 -13.97
C ILE A 224 11.47 11.21 -12.79
N PHE A 225 11.39 9.97 -12.30
CA PHE A 225 12.15 9.52 -11.15
C PHE A 225 13.16 8.47 -11.59
N GLN A 226 14.42 8.75 -11.31
CA GLN A 226 15.52 7.84 -11.57
C GLN A 226 16.26 7.54 -10.27
N HIS A 227 16.92 6.39 -10.24
CA HIS A 227 17.83 6.04 -9.17
C HIS A 227 19.27 6.26 -9.59
N GLY A 228 20.01 6.98 -8.74
CA GLY A 228 21.47 6.99 -8.79
C GLY A 228 22.00 5.58 -8.56
N TYR A 229 23.04 5.21 -9.30
CA TYR A 229 23.71 3.92 -9.18
C TYR A 229 24.10 3.63 -7.71
N GLY A 230 23.70 2.48 -7.18
CA GLY A 230 24.22 1.93 -5.91
C GLY A 230 23.46 2.28 -4.62
N ALA A 231 22.35 3.02 -4.67
CA ALA A 231 21.55 3.33 -3.49
C ALA A 231 20.32 2.40 -3.34
N TYR A 232 19.93 2.11 -2.10
CA TYR A 232 18.66 1.45 -1.81
C TYR A 232 17.50 2.36 -2.23
N LEU A 233 16.41 1.77 -2.67
CA LEU A 233 15.17 2.47 -2.93
C LEU A 233 14.32 2.31 -1.68
N GLY A 234 13.92 3.42 -1.08
CA GLY A 234 13.25 3.42 0.21
C GLY A 234 12.64 4.77 0.48
N GLY A 235 11.35 4.95 0.25
CA GLY A 235 10.72 6.24 0.46
C GLY A 235 9.23 6.21 0.18
N GLU A 236 8.53 7.18 0.76
CA GLU A 236 7.11 7.40 0.53
C GLU A 236 6.90 8.54 -0.46
N MET A 237 6.01 8.37 -1.42
CA MET A 237 5.51 9.44 -2.26
C MET A 237 4.02 9.58 -2.06
N SER A 238 3.56 10.76 -1.64
CA SER A 238 2.14 10.95 -1.35
C SER A 238 1.57 12.31 -1.67
N ASN A 239 0.26 12.32 -1.96
CA ASN A 239 -0.54 13.52 -2.21
C ASN A 239 0.01 14.38 -3.36
N LEU A 240 0.17 13.77 -4.54
CA LEU A 240 0.73 14.43 -5.73
C LEU A 240 -0.10 14.16 -6.98
N GLU A 241 -0.10 15.11 -7.90
CA GLU A 241 -0.39 14.84 -9.30
C GLU A 241 0.92 14.73 -10.09
N LEU A 242 1.02 13.71 -10.94
CA LEU A 242 2.11 13.57 -11.91
C LEU A 242 1.51 13.79 -13.29
N LEU A 243 2.07 14.72 -14.07
CA LEU A 243 1.66 14.98 -15.43
C LEU A 243 2.87 14.82 -16.35
N SER A 244 2.73 13.96 -17.34
CA SER A 244 3.75 13.72 -18.35
C SER A 244 3.13 13.92 -19.71
N GLU A 245 3.50 15.01 -20.39
CA GLU A 245 2.92 15.36 -21.70
C GLU A 245 3.80 14.92 -22.86
N ILE A 246 5.13 14.98 -22.70
CA ILE A 246 6.11 14.67 -23.74
C ILE A 246 7.27 13.80 -23.20
N GLY A 247 8.13 13.33 -24.11
CA GLY A 247 9.28 12.46 -23.80
C GLY A 247 8.92 10.98 -23.59
N GLY A 248 9.56 10.07 -24.33
CA GLY A 248 9.45 8.62 -24.09
C GLY A 248 10.26 8.18 -22.87
N GLY A 249 10.14 6.94 -22.40
CA GLY A 249 10.87 6.46 -21.22
C GLY A 249 9.95 6.01 -20.10
N HIS A 250 10.22 6.41 -18.85
CA HIS A 250 9.56 5.84 -17.68
C HIS A 250 9.27 6.88 -16.57
N LEU A 251 8.08 6.84 -15.97
CA LEU A 251 7.83 7.69 -14.79
C LEU A 251 8.74 7.30 -13.63
N PHE A 252 8.94 6.00 -13.43
CA PHE A 252 9.83 5.44 -12.44
C PHE A 252 10.78 4.45 -13.11
N LYS A 253 12.06 4.81 -13.15
CA LYS A 253 13.12 3.98 -13.72
C LYS A 253 14.06 3.47 -12.64
N THR A 254 14.04 2.16 -12.42
CA THR A 254 14.91 1.51 -11.44
C THR A 254 16.01 0.73 -12.17
N SER A 255 17.24 1.26 -12.19
CA SER A 255 18.33 0.70 -12.99
C SER A 255 19.22 -0.33 -12.27
N VAL A 256 19.29 -0.36 -10.93
CA VAL A 256 20.09 -1.36 -10.17
C VAL A 256 19.80 -1.25 -8.67
N GLY A 257 19.58 -2.39 -7.98
CA GLY A 257 19.55 -2.44 -6.51
C GLY A 257 18.22 -2.85 -5.88
N GLN A 258 18.18 -2.88 -4.54
CA GLN A 258 16.97 -3.21 -3.78
C GLN A 258 16.00 -2.03 -3.79
N SER A 259 14.74 -2.24 -4.18
CA SER A 259 13.66 -1.27 -4.09
C SER A 259 12.58 -1.56 -3.07
N ARG A 260 12.22 -0.54 -2.30
CA ARG A 260 11.02 -0.45 -1.47
C ARG A 260 10.40 0.94 -1.53
N SER A 261 9.55 1.21 -2.51
CA SER A 261 8.75 2.46 -2.51
C SER A 261 7.34 2.23 -1.96
N HIS A 262 6.78 3.28 -1.35
CA HIS A 262 5.36 3.36 -1.04
C HIS A 262 4.77 4.60 -1.71
N ILE A 263 3.95 4.39 -2.73
CA ILE A 263 3.33 5.45 -3.52
C ILE A 263 1.84 5.45 -3.21
N HIS A 264 1.31 6.55 -2.66
CA HIS A 264 -0.10 6.59 -2.30
C HIS A 264 -0.78 7.95 -2.40
N HIS A 265 -2.08 7.96 -2.69
CA HIS A 265 -2.82 9.19 -3.00
C HIS A 265 -2.14 9.98 -4.13
N VAL A 266 -1.79 9.30 -5.21
CA VAL A 266 -1.14 9.90 -6.38
C VAL A 266 -2.08 9.75 -7.58
N ASN A 267 -2.37 10.86 -8.24
CA ASN A 267 -2.99 10.85 -9.56
C ASN A 267 -1.91 11.00 -10.61
N LEU A 268 -1.97 10.21 -11.66
CA LEU A 268 -1.06 10.28 -12.78
C LEU A 268 -1.85 10.57 -14.05
N TYR A 269 -1.35 11.49 -14.86
CA TYR A 269 -1.82 11.77 -16.20
C TYR A 269 -0.66 11.53 -17.16
N GLN A 270 -0.59 10.33 -17.72
CA GLN A 270 0.39 9.98 -18.73
C GLN A 270 -0.20 10.22 -20.12
N ARG A 271 0.13 11.37 -20.72
CA ARG A 271 -0.34 11.71 -22.07
C ARG A 271 0.62 11.29 -23.17
N ASN A 272 1.80 10.80 -22.83
CA ASN A 272 2.74 10.29 -23.83
C ASN A 272 2.51 8.78 -24.09
N PRO A 273 2.24 8.38 -25.35
CA PRO A 273 2.08 6.98 -25.74
C PRO A 273 3.37 6.13 -25.77
N ASP A 274 4.53 6.71 -25.47
CA ASP A 274 5.82 6.01 -25.47
C ASP A 274 6.39 5.81 -24.06
N LYS A 275 5.59 6.11 -23.02
CA LYS A 275 6.06 6.16 -21.64
C LYS A 275 5.30 5.19 -20.74
N SER A 276 6.04 4.35 -20.01
CA SER A 276 5.48 3.48 -18.97
C SER A 276 5.46 4.18 -17.60
N ILE A 277 4.60 3.75 -16.67
CA ILE A 277 4.72 4.13 -15.25
C ILE A 277 6.00 3.57 -14.70
N LEU A 278 6.18 2.27 -14.84
CA LEU A 278 7.27 1.57 -14.18
C LEU A 278 8.06 0.82 -15.23
N SER A 279 9.37 0.99 -15.16
CA SER A 279 10.33 0.16 -15.86
C SER A 279 11.46 -0.18 -14.93
N ALA A 280 11.50 -1.45 -14.58
CA ALA A 280 12.66 -2.06 -13.98
C ALA A 280 13.19 -3.02 -15.04
N VAL A 281 14.21 -2.61 -15.80
CA VAL A 281 14.79 -3.41 -16.88
C VAL A 281 16.29 -3.58 -16.61
N HIS A 282 16.67 -4.84 -16.39
CA HIS A 282 18.03 -5.40 -16.49
C HIS A 282 19.13 -4.98 -15.47
N GLY A 283 19.81 -5.99 -14.90
CA GLY A 283 21.26 -5.91 -14.59
C GLY A 283 21.70 -6.26 -13.17
N ALA A 284 20.88 -6.03 -12.15
CA ALA A 284 21.26 -6.45 -10.79
C ALA A 284 21.14 -7.98 -10.70
N THR A 285 22.10 -8.66 -10.07
CA THR A 285 22.09 -10.11 -9.80
C THR A 285 21.62 -10.46 -8.38
N ASP A 286 21.57 -9.47 -7.47
CA ASP A 286 21.16 -9.67 -6.06
C ASP A 286 20.41 -8.45 -5.49
N GLY A 287 19.07 -8.43 -5.56
CA GLY A 287 18.30 -7.34 -4.96
C GLY A 287 16.83 -7.65 -4.71
N TYR A 288 16.26 -7.06 -3.65
CA TYR A 288 14.84 -7.09 -3.29
C TYR A 288 14.09 -6.04 -4.10
N TYR A 289 13.08 -6.40 -4.88
CA TYR A 289 12.22 -5.40 -5.53
C TYR A 289 10.80 -5.49 -5.01
N GLY A 290 10.34 -4.44 -4.32
CA GLY A 290 8.97 -4.31 -3.87
C GLY A 290 8.48 -2.88 -3.92
N ASN A 291 7.24 -2.70 -4.33
CA ASN A 291 6.60 -1.39 -4.34
C ASN A 291 5.17 -1.56 -3.81
N TRP A 292 4.75 -0.62 -2.98
CA TRP A 292 3.39 -0.56 -2.49
C TRP A 292 2.69 0.62 -3.16
N TRP A 293 1.59 0.36 -3.84
CA TRP A 293 0.77 1.36 -4.50
C TRP A 293 -0.61 1.35 -3.85
N SER A 294 -1.05 2.48 -3.29
CA SER A 294 -2.40 2.58 -2.72
C SER A 294 -3.12 3.88 -3.05
N ASN A 295 -4.43 3.87 -3.31
CA ASN A 295 -5.16 5.07 -3.73
C ASN A 295 -4.46 5.78 -4.91
N PHE A 296 -4.14 5.00 -5.94
CA PHE A 296 -3.41 5.47 -7.10
C PHE A 296 -4.34 5.45 -8.31
N ASN A 297 -4.47 6.58 -8.99
CA ASN A 297 -5.28 6.69 -10.20
C ASN A 297 -4.37 7.13 -11.36
N ALA A 298 -4.27 6.31 -12.41
CA ALA A 298 -3.58 6.67 -13.63
C ALA A 298 -4.56 6.89 -14.77
N GLU A 299 -4.36 7.96 -15.54
CA GLU A 299 -4.97 8.19 -16.83
C GLU A 299 -3.93 8.08 -17.93
N TYR A 300 -4.20 7.25 -18.93
CA TYR A 300 -3.31 7.05 -20.08
C TYR A 300 -3.84 7.66 -21.37
N ALA A 301 -2.91 8.05 -22.23
CA ALA A 301 -3.18 8.35 -23.63
C ALA A 301 -3.72 7.11 -24.37
N VAL A 302 -4.64 7.37 -25.30
CA VAL A 302 -5.42 6.34 -26.02
C VAL A 302 -4.54 5.45 -26.92
N GLU A 303 -3.29 5.82 -27.17
CA GLU A 303 -2.42 5.15 -28.16
C GLU A 303 -1.11 4.61 -27.56
N ASN A 304 -1.07 4.38 -26.24
CA ASN A 304 0.17 3.96 -25.60
C ASN A 304 0.63 2.56 -26.07
N GLU A 305 1.86 2.47 -26.58
CA GLU A 305 2.44 1.24 -27.14
C GLU A 305 3.12 0.37 -26.06
N VAL A 306 3.40 0.93 -24.88
CA VAL A 306 4.16 0.31 -23.79
C VAL A 306 3.23 -0.13 -22.65
N PRO A 307 3.48 -1.26 -21.94
CA PRO A 307 2.72 -1.60 -20.74
C PRO A 307 2.74 -0.45 -19.73
N ALA A 308 1.62 -0.24 -19.04
CA ALA A 308 1.58 0.74 -17.97
C ALA A 308 2.62 0.39 -16.89
N PHE A 309 2.66 -0.88 -16.49
CA PHE A 309 3.70 -1.43 -15.63
C PHE A 309 4.45 -2.49 -16.40
N HIS A 310 5.72 -2.21 -16.72
CA HIS A 310 6.61 -3.18 -17.33
C HIS A 310 7.75 -3.48 -16.36
N VAL A 311 7.73 -4.65 -15.73
CA VAL A 311 8.78 -5.07 -14.80
C VAL A 311 9.46 -6.28 -15.40
N GLU A 312 10.67 -6.07 -15.92
CA GLU A 312 11.55 -7.11 -16.45
C GLU A 312 12.84 -7.18 -15.64
N CYS A 313 12.87 -8.02 -14.62
CA CYS A 313 14.04 -8.15 -13.77
C CYS A 313 14.73 -9.51 -13.98
N GLY A 314 16.07 -9.47 -14.00
CA GLY A 314 16.91 -10.67 -13.91
C GLY A 314 16.97 -11.27 -12.49
N ASN A 315 16.15 -10.77 -11.55
CA ASN A 315 16.21 -11.04 -10.10
C ASN A 315 14.86 -11.39 -9.48
N THR A 316 14.89 -11.66 -8.17
CA THR A 316 13.75 -11.78 -7.25
C THR A 316 12.89 -10.50 -7.29
N ILE A 317 11.71 -10.57 -7.89
CA ILE A 317 10.57 -9.70 -7.51
C ILE A 317 10.12 -10.22 -6.14
N ASN A 318 9.90 -9.35 -5.16
CA ASN A 318 9.59 -9.80 -3.79
C ASN A 318 8.16 -9.44 -3.38
N GLN A 319 7.79 -8.16 -3.48
CA GLN A 319 6.51 -7.67 -2.97
C GLN A 319 6.04 -6.46 -3.77
N ASN A 320 5.27 -6.68 -4.83
CA ASN A 320 4.51 -5.60 -5.43
C ASN A 320 3.07 -5.70 -4.97
N VAL A 321 2.62 -4.68 -4.23
CA VAL A 321 1.27 -4.60 -3.67
C VAL A 321 0.55 -3.44 -4.32
N PHE A 322 -0.62 -3.70 -4.89
CA PHE A 322 -1.48 -2.67 -5.45
C PHE A 322 -2.83 -2.75 -4.74
N ARG A 323 -3.28 -1.64 -4.13
CA ARG A 323 -4.55 -1.49 -3.38
C ARG A 323 -5.30 -0.26 -3.90
N GLU A 324 -6.61 -0.33 -4.07
CA GLU A 324 -7.45 0.82 -4.49
C GLU A 324 -6.84 1.53 -5.71
N PHE A 325 -6.47 0.70 -6.69
CA PHE A 325 -5.67 1.10 -7.83
C PHE A 325 -6.56 1.24 -9.06
N ARG A 326 -6.53 2.38 -9.76
CA ARG A 326 -7.36 2.63 -10.94
C ARG A 326 -6.51 3.02 -12.13
N ILE A 327 -6.77 2.41 -13.29
CA ILE A 327 -6.30 2.92 -14.59
C ILE A 327 -7.53 3.32 -15.39
N GLY A 328 -7.74 4.63 -15.54
CA GLY A 328 -8.72 5.23 -16.44
C GLY A 328 -8.10 5.51 -17.80
N ARG A 329 -8.90 5.38 -18.85
CA ARG A 329 -8.52 5.56 -20.26
C ARG A 329 -7.40 4.59 -20.76
N PRO A 330 -7.70 3.83 -21.81
CA PRO A 330 -6.91 2.69 -22.25
C PRO A 330 -5.66 3.09 -23.03
N ALA A 331 -4.54 2.46 -22.71
CA ALA A 331 -3.53 2.19 -23.71
C ALA A 331 -4.13 1.23 -24.75
N ILE A 332 -4.54 1.70 -25.94
CA ILE A 332 -4.77 0.79 -27.06
C ILE A 332 -3.38 0.34 -27.51
N SER A 333 -2.87 -0.72 -26.88
CA SER A 333 -1.58 -1.23 -27.30
C SER A 333 -1.74 -1.76 -28.72
N LYS A 334 -0.95 -1.25 -29.66
CA LYS A 334 -0.74 -1.92 -30.95
C LYS A 334 -0.08 -3.27 -30.67
N SER A 335 -0.90 -4.30 -30.58
CA SER A 335 -0.56 -5.73 -30.50
C SER A 335 0.22 -6.19 -29.24
N GLY A 336 -0.36 -7.13 -28.48
CA GLY A 336 0.45 -7.99 -27.58
C GLY A 336 0.70 -7.48 -26.16
N THR A 337 0.33 -6.24 -25.84
CA THR A 337 0.73 -5.60 -24.57
C THR A 337 -0.34 -5.75 -23.49
N TYR A 338 0.12 -5.88 -22.24
CA TYR A 338 -0.73 -5.98 -21.05
C TYR A 338 -0.66 -4.68 -20.26
N ALA A 339 -1.68 -4.31 -19.46
CA ALA A 339 -1.54 -3.19 -18.52
C ALA A 339 -0.41 -3.45 -17.53
N PHE A 340 -0.32 -4.69 -17.07
CA PHE A 340 0.75 -5.19 -16.22
C PHE A 340 1.48 -6.30 -16.95
N ASP A 341 2.77 -6.11 -17.21
CA ASP A 341 3.66 -7.16 -17.66
C ASP A 341 4.78 -7.34 -16.64
N PHE A 342 4.69 -8.44 -15.90
CA PHE A 342 5.73 -8.86 -14.97
C PHE A 342 6.42 -10.09 -15.54
N HIS A 343 7.71 -9.94 -15.81
CA HIS A 343 8.56 -11.00 -16.33
C HIS A 343 9.83 -11.07 -15.48
N SER A 344 10.04 -12.19 -14.80
CA SER A 344 11.36 -12.50 -14.22
C SER A 344 12.12 -13.41 -15.15
N THR A 345 13.29 -12.99 -15.65
CA THR A 345 14.18 -13.83 -16.47
C THR A 345 15.11 -14.72 -15.61
N ALA A 346 15.14 -14.47 -14.29
CA ALA A 346 15.96 -15.19 -13.34
C ALA A 346 15.53 -16.65 -13.16
N ALA A 347 16.49 -17.55 -12.96
CA ALA A 347 16.25 -18.92 -12.47
C ALA A 347 15.97 -18.96 -10.95
N THR A 348 16.08 -17.82 -10.26
CA THR A 348 15.84 -17.66 -8.82
C THR A 348 14.48 -17.01 -8.54
N ILE A 349 13.92 -17.38 -7.38
CA ILE A 349 12.52 -17.21 -6.98
C ILE A 349 12.06 -15.75 -7.07
N ALA A 350 11.29 -15.36 -8.09
CA ALA A 350 10.47 -14.15 -7.98
C ALA A 350 9.21 -14.51 -7.17
N SER A 351 9.01 -13.96 -5.98
CA SER A 351 7.80 -14.11 -5.16
C SER A 351 6.92 -12.85 -5.22
N GLY A 352 5.61 -12.99 -5.07
CA GLY A 352 4.80 -11.97 -4.41
C GLY A 352 4.38 -10.75 -5.23
N LEU A 353 3.88 -10.93 -6.45
CA LEU A 353 2.94 -9.96 -7.00
C LEU A 353 1.57 -10.16 -6.36
N ASN A 354 1.13 -9.19 -5.57
CA ASN A 354 -0.16 -9.18 -4.89
C ASN A 354 -0.99 -7.98 -5.40
N LEU A 355 -1.86 -8.22 -6.38
CA LEU A 355 -2.94 -7.28 -6.71
C LEU A 355 -4.07 -7.55 -5.71
N VAL A 356 -4.40 -6.63 -4.81
CA VAL A 356 -5.34 -6.87 -3.70
C VAL A 356 -6.28 -5.67 -3.55
N ASP A 357 -7.47 -5.85 -2.97
CA ASP A 357 -8.31 -4.75 -2.51
C ASP A 357 -8.70 -3.72 -3.61
N GLN A 358 -9.50 -4.13 -4.60
CA GLN A 358 -10.22 -3.24 -5.54
C GLN A 358 -9.40 -2.58 -6.67
N ALA A 359 -8.38 -3.27 -7.21
CA ALA A 359 -7.75 -2.80 -8.43
C ALA A 359 -8.75 -2.83 -9.60
N THR A 360 -9.01 -1.68 -10.24
CA THR A 360 -9.95 -1.52 -11.34
C THR A 360 -9.24 -1.10 -12.62
N PHE A 361 -9.38 -1.91 -13.67
CA PHE A 361 -8.74 -1.67 -14.97
C PHE A 361 -9.81 -1.36 -16.03
N GLN A 362 -9.64 -0.28 -16.79
CA GLN A 362 -10.46 0.02 -17.95
C GLN A 362 -9.61 -0.13 -19.23
N GLN A 363 -9.89 -1.14 -20.07
CA GLN A 363 -9.07 -1.46 -21.24
C GLN A 363 -9.86 -1.92 -22.48
N PRO A 364 -10.13 -1.05 -23.47
CA PRO A 364 -10.44 -1.50 -24.82
C PRO A 364 -9.20 -1.99 -25.57
N GLY A 365 -8.97 -3.29 -25.48
CA GLY A 365 -7.97 -4.00 -26.29
C GLY A 365 -6.67 -4.29 -25.53
N GLY A 366 -6.24 -5.55 -25.56
CA GLY A 366 -5.08 -6.06 -24.83
C GLY A 366 -5.47 -6.98 -23.67
N GLY A 367 -4.48 -7.54 -22.99
CA GLY A 367 -4.68 -8.25 -21.73
C GLY A 367 -4.53 -7.32 -20.53
N ALA A 368 -5.17 -7.60 -19.41
CA ALA A 368 -5.01 -6.82 -18.18
C ALA A 368 -3.67 -7.12 -17.50
N VAL A 369 -3.38 -8.41 -17.25
CA VAL A 369 -2.21 -8.82 -16.48
C VAL A 369 -1.51 -10.01 -17.12
N ARG A 370 -0.21 -9.87 -17.36
CA ARG A 370 0.72 -10.92 -17.74
C ARG A 370 1.73 -11.14 -16.63
N MET A 371 1.84 -12.38 -16.19
CA MET A 371 2.81 -12.83 -15.20
C MET A 371 3.61 -14.00 -15.77
N ARG A 372 4.95 -13.87 -15.81
CA ARG A 372 5.86 -14.92 -16.28
C ARG A 372 6.96 -15.18 -15.27
N GLY A 373 7.08 -16.43 -14.83
CA GLY A 373 8.15 -16.86 -13.91
C GLY A 373 7.99 -16.41 -12.46
N LEU A 374 6.77 -16.09 -12.02
CA LEU A 374 6.48 -15.67 -10.63
C LEU A 374 6.02 -16.85 -9.76
N ARG A 375 6.35 -16.82 -8.46
CA ARG A 375 5.82 -17.67 -7.40
C ARG A 375 4.90 -16.85 -6.49
N GLU A 376 3.90 -17.51 -5.92
CA GLU A 376 3.01 -16.95 -4.90
C GLU A 376 2.32 -15.64 -5.30
N SER A 377 1.98 -15.50 -6.59
CA SER A 377 1.31 -14.29 -7.08
C SER A 377 -0.20 -14.40 -6.90
N ARG A 378 -0.82 -13.36 -6.37
CA ARG A 378 -2.26 -13.33 -6.14
C ARG A 378 -2.89 -12.14 -6.81
N VAL A 379 -4.01 -12.37 -7.48
CA VAL A 379 -4.93 -11.31 -7.90
C VAL A 379 -6.20 -11.50 -7.12
N ARG A 380 -6.49 -10.57 -6.21
CA ARG A 380 -7.61 -10.62 -5.28
C ARG A 380 -8.51 -9.40 -5.43
N GLN A 381 -9.83 -9.61 -5.43
CA GLN A 381 -10.84 -8.53 -5.38
C GLN A 381 -10.61 -7.44 -6.44
N SER A 382 -10.23 -7.84 -7.64
CA SER A 382 -9.89 -6.91 -8.73
C SER A 382 -10.97 -6.91 -9.80
N GLY A 383 -11.27 -5.75 -10.37
CA GLY A 383 -12.26 -5.54 -11.43
C GLY A 383 -11.59 -5.20 -12.77
N VAL A 384 -12.04 -5.79 -13.87
CA VAL A 384 -11.74 -5.30 -15.23
C VAL A 384 -13.04 -4.89 -15.90
N TRP A 385 -13.07 -3.69 -16.50
CA TRP A 385 -14.24 -3.09 -17.11
C TRP A 385 -13.92 -2.61 -18.54
N ASP A 386 -14.96 -2.56 -19.38
CA ASP A 386 -14.94 -1.89 -20.69
C ASP A 386 -14.01 -2.54 -21.73
N LEU A 387 -14.07 -3.87 -21.82
CA LEU A 387 -13.37 -4.64 -22.85
C LEU A 387 -14.10 -4.51 -24.20
N THR A 388 -13.50 -3.85 -25.18
CA THR A 388 -13.93 -3.96 -26.58
C THR A 388 -13.41 -5.27 -27.18
N SER A 389 -14.31 -6.05 -27.79
CA SER A 389 -14.16 -7.46 -28.19
C SER A 389 -13.18 -7.78 -29.35
N GLY A 390 -12.15 -6.95 -29.58
CA GLY A 390 -11.22 -7.08 -30.72
C GLY A 390 -9.81 -7.62 -30.41
N SER A 391 -9.48 -7.90 -29.15
CA SER A 391 -8.12 -8.29 -28.75
C SER A 391 -7.90 -9.81 -28.79
N LEU A 392 -6.84 -10.25 -29.45
CA LEU A 392 -6.38 -11.66 -29.45
C LEU A 392 -5.68 -12.08 -28.14
N ASN A 393 -5.39 -11.15 -27.24
CA ASN A 393 -4.71 -11.47 -25.99
C ASN A 393 -5.70 -11.87 -24.90
N PRO A 394 -5.34 -12.85 -24.05
CA PRO A 394 -6.15 -13.18 -22.89
C PRO A 394 -6.13 -12.06 -21.85
N LEU A 395 -7.26 -11.92 -21.16
CA LEU A 395 -7.42 -10.93 -20.09
C LEU A 395 -6.39 -11.09 -18.98
N PHE A 396 -6.11 -12.34 -18.60
CA PHE A 396 -5.05 -12.70 -17.67
C PHE A 396 -4.18 -13.76 -18.32
N TYR A 397 -2.87 -13.61 -18.24
CA TYR A 397 -1.90 -14.61 -18.71
C TYR A 397 -0.93 -14.97 -17.60
N PHE A 398 -0.94 -16.24 -17.21
CA PHE A 398 -0.02 -16.81 -16.24
C PHE A 398 0.87 -17.82 -16.94
N GLY A 399 2.02 -17.36 -17.44
CA GLY A 399 2.96 -18.20 -18.17
C GLY A 399 4.09 -18.73 -17.30
N ILE A 400 4.57 -19.93 -17.64
CA ILE A 400 5.83 -20.47 -17.12
C ILE A 400 6.97 -19.90 -17.97
N ASN A 401 8.10 -19.57 -17.32
CA ASN A 401 9.25 -19.04 -18.05
C ASN A 401 10.00 -20.17 -18.79
N VAL A 402 10.61 -19.84 -19.93
CA VAL A 402 11.37 -20.73 -20.85
C VAL A 402 12.51 -21.52 -20.20
N ASN A 403 12.85 -21.23 -18.94
CA ASN A 403 13.94 -21.89 -18.19
C ASN A 403 13.46 -22.99 -17.23
N GLY A 404 12.23 -23.50 -17.36
CA GLY A 404 11.75 -24.67 -16.60
C GLY A 404 11.40 -24.40 -15.12
N LEU A 405 11.29 -23.13 -14.73
CA LEU A 405 10.83 -22.75 -13.39
C LEU A 405 9.32 -22.78 -13.27
N ARG A 406 8.83 -23.60 -12.33
CA ARG A 406 7.40 -23.75 -12.07
C ARG A 406 6.84 -22.54 -11.32
N THR A 407 5.73 -22.00 -11.81
CA THR A 407 4.83 -21.11 -11.07
C THR A 407 4.24 -21.91 -9.90
N GLN A 408 4.59 -21.56 -8.66
CA GLN A 408 4.08 -22.23 -7.45
C GLN A 408 3.08 -21.32 -6.74
N ARG A 409 1.85 -21.79 -6.48
CA ARG A 409 0.81 -21.11 -5.68
C ARG A 409 0.37 -19.73 -6.20
N SER A 410 0.28 -19.57 -7.52
CA SER A 410 -0.39 -18.40 -8.08
C SER A 410 -1.90 -18.66 -8.18
N GLY A 411 -2.71 -17.66 -7.85
CA GLY A 411 -4.17 -17.82 -7.78
C GLY A 411 -4.93 -16.53 -8.07
N LEU A 412 -6.12 -16.70 -8.64
CA LEU A 412 -7.13 -15.67 -8.77
C LEU A 412 -8.16 -15.85 -7.65
N ASP A 413 -8.50 -14.79 -6.93
CA ASP A 413 -9.48 -14.79 -5.83
C ASP A 413 -10.45 -13.61 -6.00
N GLN A 414 -11.75 -13.83 -6.22
CA GLN A 414 -12.74 -12.75 -6.38
C GLN A 414 -12.40 -11.73 -7.48
N VAL A 415 -12.14 -12.19 -8.70
CA VAL A 415 -11.96 -11.30 -9.86
C VAL A 415 -13.30 -11.04 -10.54
N TYR A 416 -13.61 -9.77 -10.78
CA TYR A 416 -14.82 -9.31 -11.46
C TYR A 416 -14.47 -8.82 -12.86
N CYS A 417 -15.14 -9.32 -13.89
CA CYS A 417 -14.95 -8.87 -15.27
C CYS A 417 -16.28 -8.38 -15.84
N SER A 418 -16.28 -7.21 -16.48
CA SER A 418 -17.45 -6.62 -17.13
C SER A 418 -17.11 -6.25 -18.59
N PHE A 419 -17.92 -6.74 -19.52
CA PHE A 419 -17.72 -6.58 -20.97
C PHE A 419 -18.79 -5.64 -21.52
N ASN A 420 -18.38 -4.62 -22.29
CA ASN A 420 -19.30 -3.65 -22.90
C ASN A 420 -19.42 -3.95 -24.40
N GLY A 421 -20.54 -4.53 -24.83
CA GLY A 421 -20.96 -4.55 -26.23
C GLY A 421 -20.38 -5.66 -27.11
N ALA A 422 -21.32 -6.48 -27.63
CA ALA A 422 -21.24 -7.39 -28.77
C ALA A 422 -20.18 -8.52 -28.75
N ASP A 423 -20.75 -9.72 -28.56
CA ASP A 423 -20.21 -11.07 -28.73
C ASP A 423 -19.32 -11.65 -27.62
N PRO A 424 -19.91 -12.36 -26.63
CA PRO A 424 -19.14 -13.04 -25.58
C PRO A 424 -18.34 -14.26 -26.07
N THR A 425 -18.39 -14.62 -27.36
CA THR A 425 -17.78 -15.86 -27.86
C THR A 425 -16.26 -15.81 -28.09
N THR A 426 -15.60 -14.65 -27.94
CA THR A 426 -14.17 -14.49 -28.29
C THR A 426 -13.25 -14.09 -27.14
N THR A 427 -13.78 -13.74 -25.96
CA THR A 427 -12.98 -13.32 -24.79
C THR A 427 -12.90 -14.42 -23.74
N ASP A 428 -11.92 -15.30 -23.92
CA ASP A 428 -11.59 -16.36 -22.96
C ASP A 428 -10.66 -15.84 -21.84
N VAL A 429 -10.94 -16.25 -20.60
CA VAL A 429 -9.95 -16.24 -19.53
C VAL A 429 -9.02 -17.44 -19.77
N PHE A 430 -7.97 -17.23 -20.58
CA PHE A 430 -6.98 -18.29 -20.80
C PHE A 430 -6.08 -18.45 -19.59
N VAL A 431 -6.20 -19.59 -18.93
CA VAL A 431 -5.24 -20.06 -17.94
C VAL A 431 -4.48 -21.22 -18.55
N GLU A 432 -3.30 -20.95 -19.11
CA GLU A 432 -2.43 -22.00 -19.66
C GLU A 432 -1.59 -22.61 -18.53
N ALA A 433 -2.02 -23.79 -18.05
CA ALA A 433 -1.20 -24.63 -17.17
C ALA A 433 -0.43 -25.64 -18.05
N ASP A 434 0.90 -25.55 -18.11
CA ASP A 434 1.66 -26.71 -18.58
C ASP A 434 1.52 -27.85 -17.55
N GLY A 435 1.53 -29.09 -18.03
CA GLY A 435 0.94 -30.28 -17.40
C GLY A 435 1.49 -30.75 -16.05
N THR A 436 2.06 -29.89 -15.21
CA THR A 436 2.48 -30.22 -13.84
C THR A 436 2.27 -29.12 -12.77
N GLY A 437 1.68 -27.97 -13.13
CA GLY A 437 1.39 -26.87 -12.20
C GLY A 437 -0.07 -26.84 -11.74
N ASN A 438 -0.32 -26.87 -10.42
CA ASN A 438 -1.66 -26.66 -9.87
C ASN A 438 -2.00 -25.17 -9.92
N ILE A 439 -2.91 -24.78 -10.82
CA ILE A 439 -3.54 -23.45 -10.77
C ILE A 439 -4.85 -23.60 -10.02
N PHE A 440 -4.95 -22.93 -8.86
CA PHE A 440 -6.16 -22.90 -8.07
C PHE A 440 -7.05 -21.78 -8.59
N ILE A 441 -8.08 -22.14 -9.35
CA ILE A 441 -9.18 -21.25 -9.68
C ILE A 441 -10.33 -21.64 -8.75
N ASP A 442 -10.65 -20.78 -7.77
CA ASP A 442 -11.84 -20.98 -6.95
C ASP A 442 -13.07 -20.55 -7.77
N TYR A 443 -13.65 -21.51 -8.49
CA TYR A 443 -14.86 -21.31 -9.28
C TYR A 443 -16.11 -21.02 -8.43
N SER A 444 -16.09 -21.28 -7.12
CA SER A 444 -17.28 -21.08 -6.25
C SER A 444 -17.70 -19.60 -6.12
N GLN A 445 -16.80 -18.68 -6.51
CA GLN A 445 -16.99 -17.24 -6.41
C GLN A 445 -17.21 -16.56 -7.79
N ILE A 446 -17.03 -17.27 -8.91
CA ILE A 446 -17.17 -16.70 -10.27
C ILE A 446 -18.65 -16.49 -10.66
N GLY A 447 -19.59 -17.08 -9.93
CA GLY A 447 -21.02 -17.06 -10.25
C GLY A 447 -21.83 -15.95 -9.59
N LYS A 448 -21.60 -14.67 -9.92
CA LYS A 448 -22.60 -13.58 -9.75
C LYS A 448 -22.39 -12.47 -10.78
N LEU A 449 -22.47 -12.81 -12.07
CA LEU A 449 -22.54 -11.84 -13.17
C LEU A 449 -23.98 -11.72 -13.68
N ALA A 450 -24.35 -10.50 -14.06
CA ALA A 450 -25.70 -9.97 -14.10
C ALA A 450 -26.69 -10.66 -15.07
N GLY A 451 -27.91 -10.91 -14.58
CA GLY A 451 -29.18 -10.58 -15.24
C GLY A 451 -29.62 -11.27 -16.54
N ASN A 452 -28.74 -11.86 -17.35
CA ASN A 452 -29.13 -12.45 -18.63
C ASN A 452 -28.57 -13.87 -18.80
N ASP A 453 -29.52 -14.80 -19.00
CA ASP A 453 -29.40 -16.18 -19.50
C ASP A 453 -28.14 -17.00 -19.13
N PRO A 454 -28.23 -17.94 -18.15
CA PRO A 454 -27.14 -18.84 -17.79
C PRO A 454 -26.77 -19.89 -18.86
N THR A 455 -27.44 -19.93 -20.02
CA THR A 455 -27.20 -20.95 -21.05
C THR A 455 -26.07 -20.63 -22.04
N ASN A 456 -25.47 -19.44 -22.00
CA ASN A 456 -24.50 -18.97 -23.00
C ASN A 456 -23.07 -18.69 -22.49
N VAL A 457 -22.69 -19.25 -21.34
CA VAL A 457 -21.29 -19.19 -20.87
C VAL A 457 -20.51 -20.38 -21.43
N GLY A 458 -20.05 -20.28 -22.68
CA GLY A 458 -19.07 -21.19 -23.25
C GLY A 458 -17.69 -20.90 -22.65
N ALA A 459 -17.33 -21.54 -21.54
CA ALA A 459 -15.97 -21.52 -21.04
C ALA A 459 -15.09 -22.42 -21.92
N GLY A 460 -14.42 -21.82 -22.91
CA GLY A 460 -13.47 -22.50 -23.78
C GLY A 460 -12.15 -22.79 -23.05
N VAL A 461 -12.09 -23.83 -22.22
CA VAL A 461 -10.79 -24.38 -21.79
C VAL A 461 -10.21 -25.20 -22.96
N SER A 462 -9.58 -24.52 -23.91
CA SER A 462 -8.82 -25.14 -24.99
C SER A 462 -7.50 -25.67 -24.42
N ASN A 463 -7.54 -26.85 -23.79
CA ASN A 463 -6.33 -27.62 -23.52
C ASN A 463 -5.95 -28.34 -24.83
N ARG A 464 -4.91 -27.89 -25.57
CA ARG A 464 -4.39 -28.60 -26.77
C ARG A 464 -3.60 -29.87 -26.41
N GLY A 465 -4.03 -30.55 -25.34
CA GLY A 465 -3.59 -31.87 -24.92
C GLY A 465 -4.63 -32.48 -23.97
N SER A 466 -5.49 -33.35 -24.54
CA SER A 466 -6.51 -34.15 -23.84
C SER A 466 -7.76 -33.39 -23.36
N GLN A 467 -8.92 -33.78 -23.91
CA GLN A 467 -10.25 -33.33 -23.49
C GLN A 467 -10.51 -33.72 -22.03
N ILE A 468 -10.70 -32.73 -21.15
CA ILE A 468 -11.21 -32.89 -19.80
C ILE A 468 -12.64 -32.35 -19.83
N ASN A 469 -13.64 -33.25 -19.95
CA ASN A 469 -15.03 -32.83 -20.15
C ASN A 469 -15.94 -33.07 -18.94
N THR A 470 -15.46 -33.61 -17.81
CA THR A 470 -16.27 -33.69 -16.57
C THR A 470 -15.43 -33.69 -15.29
N VAL A 471 -16.06 -33.37 -14.15
CA VAL A 471 -15.52 -33.49 -12.77
C VAL A 471 -14.91 -34.88 -12.49
N GLN A 472 -15.33 -35.89 -13.26
CA GLN A 472 -14.83 -37.27 -13.22
C GLN A 472 -13.37 -37.39 -13.65
N ASP A 473 -12.87 -36.51 -14.52
CA ASP A 473 -11.49 -36.57 -15.04
C ASP A 473 -10.47 -35.94 -14.08
N ILE A 474 -10.89 -34.99 -13.24
CA ILE A 474 -10.02 -34.34 -12.24
C ILE A 474 -9.69 -35.32 -11.10
N ALA A 475 -10.69 -36.04 -10.59
CA ALA A 475 -10.51 -37.00 -9.50
C ALA A 475 -9.65 -38.21 -9.90
N VAL A 476 -9.75 -38.65 -11.16
CA VAL A 476 -8.99 -39.82 -11.66
C VAL A 476 -7.53 -39.45 -11.93
N THR A 477 -7.27 -38.25 -12.44
CA THR A 477 -5.89 -37.82 -12.77
C THR A 477 -5.08 -37.47 -11.52
N GLU A 478 -5.70 -36.89 -10.49
CA GLU A 478 -5.02 -36.59 -9.22
C GLU A 478 -4.70 -37.87 -8.40
N TYR A 479 -5.48 -38.94 -8.60
CA TYR A 479 -5.28 -40.23 -7.92
C TYR A 479 -4.28 -41.16 -8.64
N ASP A 480 -4.28 -41.18 -9.99
CA ASP A 480 -3.30 -41.92 -10.80
C ASP A 480 -1.86 -41.42 -10.51
N ALA A 481 -1.68 -40.10 -10.37
CA ALA A 481 -0.38 -39.47 -10.19
C ALA A 481 0.23 -39.63 -8.78
N ARG A 482 -0.57 -39.86 -7.72
CA ARG A 482 -0.06 -40.00 -6.34
C ARG A 482 0.09 -41.43 -5.86
N TYR A 483 -0.67 -42.39 -6.40
CA TYR A 483 -0.75 -43.74 -5.82
C TYR A 483 -0.58 -44.88 -6.83
N GLY A 484 -0.38 -44.59 -8.13
CA GLY A 484 -0.02 -45.58 -9.15
C GLY A 484 -1.13 -46.58 -9.52
N TYR A 485 -2.39 -46.25 -9.24
CA TYR A 485 -3.54 -47.10 -9.58
C TYR A 485 -4.12 -46.72 -10.93
N THR A 486 -4.10 -47.66 -11.86
CA THR A 486 -4.73 -47.49 -13.18
C THR A 486 -6.21 -47.14 -13.04
N ARG A 487 -6.76 -46.36 -13.99
CA ARG A 487 -8.20 -46.02 -14.06
C ARG A 487 -9.15 -47.20 -13.80
N ARG A 488 -8.76 -48.41 -14.23
CA ARG A 488 -9.53 -49.64 -14.01
C ARG A 488 -9.60 -50.07 -12.54
N GLN A 489 -8.53 -49.86 -11.78
CA GLN A 489 -8.45 -50.18 -10.36
C GLN A 489 -9.28 -49.20 -9.52
N ALA A 490 -9.25 -47.91 -9.86
CA ALA A 490 -10.09 -46.89 -9.20
C ALA A 490 -11.59 -47.16 -9.43
N ALA A 491 -11.97 -47.49 -10.67
CA ALA A 491 -13.35 -47.87 -10.98
C ALA A 491 -13.79 -49.15 -10.25
N ALA A 492 -12.92 -50.16 -10.13
CA ALA A 492 -13.21 -51.38 -9.39
C ALA A 492 -13.38 -51.12 -7.88
N MET A 493 -12.62 -50.20 -7.27
CA MET A 493 -12.76 -49.82 -5.87
C MET A 493 -14.09 -49.12 -5.58
N ILE A 494 -14.52 -48.22 -6.47
CA ILE A 494 -15.84 -47.56 -6.38
C ILE A 494 -16.97 -48.59 -6.45
N GLN A 495 -16.87 -49.54 -7.39
CA GLN A 495 -17.88 -50.58 -7.57
C GLN A 495 -17.94 -51.55 -6.37
N THR A 496 -16.78 -51.90 -5.81
CA THR A 496 -16.68 -52.74 -4.60
C THR A 496 -17.25 -52.03 -3.37
N PHE A 497 -16.99 -50.73 -3.22
CA PHE A 497 -17.55 -49.95 -2.12
C PHE A 497 -19.07 -49.84 -2.22
N GLN A 498 -19.61 -49.54 -3.40
CA GLN A 498 -21.06 -49.48 -3.63
C GLN A 498 -21.77 -50.81 -3.32
N GLN A 499 -21.13 -51.94 -3.62
CA GLN A 499 -21.63 -53.27 -3.25
C GLN A 499 -21.59 -53.53 -1.73
N ALA A 500 -20.60 -52.99 -1.02
CA ALA A 500 -20.44 -53.19 0.42
C ALA A 500 -21.41 -52.37 1.29
N VAL A 501 -21.76 -51.14 0.88
CA VAL A 501 -22.66 -50.26 1.65
C VAL A 501 -24.15 -50.41 1.30
N GLY A 502 -24.50 -51.18 0.25
CA GLY A 502 -25.89 -51.55 -0.05
C GLY A 502 -26.81 -50.41 -0.49
N TYR A 503 -26.28 -49.20 -0.72
CA TYR A 503 -27.05 -48.05 -1.21
C TYR A 503 -26.40 -47.44 -2.45
N PRO A 504 -27.17 -47.18 -3.53
CA PRO A 504 -26.69 -46.43 -4.67
C PRO A 504 -26.54 -44.96 -4.29
N MET A 505 -25.33 -44.55 -3.92
CA MET A 505 -25.02 -43.11 -3.80
C MET A 505 -24.72 -42.55 -5.19
N SER A 506 -25.29 -41.38 -5.51
CA SER A 506 -24.85 -40.61 -6.67
C SER A 506 -23.36 -40.24 -6.49
N ASN A 507 -22.63 -40.07 -7.60
CA ASN A 507 -21.20 -39.72 -7.55
C ASN A 507 -20.93 -38.45 -6.72
N ASP A 508 -21.87 -37.51 -6.70
CA ASP A 508 -21.83 -36.31 -5.84
C ASP A 508 -21.99 -36.60 -4.35
N GLY A 509 -22.83 -37.57 -3.99
CA GLY A 509 -23.00 -38.01 -2.60
C GLY A 509 -21.74 -38.67 -2.03
N PHE A 510 -21.06 -39.48 -2.84
CA PHE A 510 -19.79 -40.11 -2.47
C PHE A 510 -18.68 -39.07 -2.29
N MET A 511 -18.56 -38.10 -3.20
CA MET A 511 -17.55 -37.05 -3.11
C MET A 511 -17.80 -36.08 -1.96
N ARG A 512 -19.05 -35.73 -1.65
CA ARG A 512 -19.39 -34.93 -0.46
C ARG A 512 -19.13 -35.67 0.85
N TRP A 513 -19.37 -36.98 0.89
CA TRP A 513 -19.00 -37.80 2.04
C TRP A 513 -17.49 -37.89 2.22
N LEU A 514 -16.73 -38.03 1.12
CA LEU A 514 -15.27 -38.03 1.15
C LEU A 514 -14.72 -36.69 1.60
N ILE A 515 -15.17 -35.56 1.04
CA ILE A 515 -14.65 -34.22 1.37
C ILE A 515 -14.96 -33.84 2.82
N ASN A 516 -16.16 -34.16 3.32
CA ASN A 516 -16.53 -33.84 4.71
C ASN A 516 -15.89 -34.78 5.75
N ASN A 517 -15.38 -35.94 5.35
CA ASN A 517 -14.69 -36.89 6.24
C ASN A 517 -13.18 -37.02 5.96
N ALA A 518 -12.64 -36.35 4.95
CA ALA A 518 -11.23 -36.39 4.56
C ALA A 518 -10.32 -35.42 5.34
N TYR A 519 -10.77 -34.96 6.53
CA TYR A 519 -9.87 -34.40 7.53
C TYR A 519 -9.41 -35.46 8.54
N VAL A 520 -9.24 -36.72 8.09
CA VAL A 520 -8.70 -37.78 8.93
C VAL A 520 -7.61 -38.56 8.19
N GLY A 521 -6.50 -38.77 8.91
CA GLY A 521 -5.22 -39.25 8.39
C GLY A 521 -5.29 -40.60 7.66
N GLY A 522 -4.44 -40.73 6.65
CA GLY A 522 -4.41 -41.88 5.75
C GLY A 522 -4.27 -43.23 6.47
N MET A 523 -4.91 -44.24 5.89
CA MET A 523 -4.74 -45.63 6.29
C MET A 523 -3.43 -46.17 5.74
N ASP A 524 -2.72 -46.99 6.53
CA ASP A 524 -1.58 -47.75 6.01
C ASP A 524 -2.05 -48.93 5.14
N SER A 525 -1.09 -49.59 4.48
CA SER A 525 -1.32 -50.72 3.58
C SER A 525 -1.93 -51.96 4.25
N THR A 526 -2.24 -51.92 5.55
CA THR A 526 -2.95 -52.98 6.28
C THR A 526 -4.37 -52.59 6.70
N GLY A 527 -4.87 -51.42 6.28
CA GLY A 527 -6.24 -50.97 6.54
C GLY A 527 -6.44 -50.36 7.93
N ARG A 528 -5.37 -49.89 8.59
CA ARG A 528 -5.45 -49.28 9.93
C ARG A 528 -5.57 -47.77 9.86
N PHE A 529 -6.50 -47.22 10.64
CA PHE A 529 -6.77 -45.79 10.74
C PHE A 529 -5.80 -45.09 11.70
N LEU A 530 -5.02 -44.13 11.20
CA LEU A 530 -4.02 -43.40 11.99
C LEU A 530 -4.47 -41.94 12.18
N TRP A 531 -4.83 -41.57 13.41
CA TRP A 531 -5.07 -40.17 13.77
C TRP A 531 -3.78 -39.52 14.25
N GLY A 532 -3.17 -38.69 13.39
CA GLY A 532 -2.29 -37.58 13.80
C GLY A 532 -0.91 -37.91 14.38
N GLY A 533 -0.08 -38.70 13.69
CA GLY A 533 1.35 -38.80 14.04
C GLY A 533 2.21 -39.32 12.89
N THR A 534 3.32 -38.62 12.61
CA THR A 534 4.41 -39.17 11.77
C THR A 534 4.96 -40.46 12.42
N PRO A 535 5.63 -41.35 11.67
CA PRO A 535 6.12 -42.64 12.18
C PRO A 535 7.02 -42.56 13.44
N SER A 536 7.52 -41.38 13.78
CA SER A 536 8.40 -41.13 14.93
C SER A 536 7.72 -40.48 16.16
N SER A 537 6.43 -40.13 16.13
CA SER A 537 5.73 -39.55 17.29
C SER A 537 4.62 -40.46 17.84
N PRO A 538 4.57 -40.69 19.16
CA PRO A 538 3.72 -41.71 19.77
C PRO A 538 2.28 -41.21 19.96
N GLY A 539 1.47 -41.24 18.91
CA GLY A 539 0.02 -41.04 18.98
C GLY A 539 -0.71 -42.29 19.53
N MET A 540 -1.79 -42.05 20.26
CA MET A 540 -2.71 -43.07 20.79
C MET A 540 -3.29 -43.93 19.65
N ARG A 541 -3.28 -45.26 19.80
CA ARG A 541 -3.81 -46.22 18.82
C ARG A 541 -5.02 -46.95 19.41
N ILE A 542 -6.10 -47.09 18.64
CA ILE A 542 -7.24 -47.95 19.01
C ILE A 542 -7.26 -49.15 18.06
N GLY A 543 -7.07 -50.35 18.59
CA GLY A 543 -7.17 -51.61 17.89
C GLY A 543 -8.61 -51.92 17.48
N THR A 544 -8.76 -52.74 16.45
CA THR A 544 -10.05 -53.15 15.89
C THR A 544 -10.89 -54.03 16.83
N ASP A 545 -10.31 -54.46 17.95
CA ASP A 545 -10.97 -55.17 19.07
C ASP A 545 -11.38 -54.23 20.23
N GLY A 546 -11.17 -52.92 20.07
CA GLY A 546 -11.47 -51.90 21.09
C GLY A 546 -10.32 -51.63 22.08
N THR A 547 -9.15 -52.26 21.92
CA THR A 547 -7.99 -51.99 22.79
C THR A 547 -7.32 -50.65 22.48
N ILE A 548 -6.91 -49.87 23.48
CA ILE A 548 -6.24 -48.56 23.28
C ILE A 548 -4.78 -48.63 23.74
N PHE A 549 -3.83 -48.36 22.85
CA PHE A 549 -2.39 -48.28 23.13
C PHE A 549 -1.91 -46.82 23.07
N ALA A 550 -1.61 -46.21 24.21
CA ALA A 550 -0.96 -44.91 24.32
C ALA A 550 0.36 -45.05 25.10
N LYS A 551 1.42 -44.35 24.68
CA LYS A 551 2.77 -44.54 25.22
C LYS A 551 2.93 -44.14 26.70
N GLU A 552 2.00 -43.35 27.26
CA GLU A 552 1.93 -43.09 28.71
C GLU A 552 0.49 -43.08 29.26
N PHE A 553 -0.37 -43.98 28.78
CA PHE A 553 -1.36 -44.55 29.69
C PHE A 553 -0.77 -45.88 30.14
N ARG A 554 -0.15 -45.92 31.33
CA ARG A 554 0.05 -47.20 32.01
C ARG A 554 -1.35 -47.78 32.18
N GLN A 555 -1.70 -48.76 31.36
CA GLN A 555 -2.71 -49.73 31.71
C GLN A 555 -2.30 -50.23 33.08
N LEU A 556 -2.96 -49.75 34.12
CA LEU A 556 -2.82 -50.31 35.45
C LEU A 556 -3.07 -51.79 35.23
N THR A 557 -2.08 -52.63 35.50
CA THR A 557 -2.23 -54.08 35.46
C THR A 557 -3.22 -54.57 36.51
N SER A 558 -3.86 -53.67 37.26
CA SER A 558 -5.05 -53.95 38.03
C SER A 558 -6.28 -53.87 37.12
N GLN A 559 -7.17 -54.86 37.23
CA GLN A 559 -8.45 -54.92 36.52
C GLN A 559 -9.45 -53.84 36.97
N ALA A 560 -9.00 -52.80 37.67
CA ALA A 560 -9.80 -51.68 38.11
C ALA A 560 -10.26 -50.84 36.90
N LYS A 561 -11.55 -50.52 36.87
CA LYS A 561 -12.18 -49.78 35.76
C LYS A 561 -12.71 -48.44 36.26
N ILE A 562 -12.78 -47.46 35.37
CA ILE A 562 -13.58 -46.25 35.58
C ILE A 562 -14.84 -46.39 34.71
N SER A 563 -16.01 -46.32 35.32
CA SER A 563 -17.31 -46.47 34.65
C SER A 563 -18.34 -45.46 35.14
N TRP A 564 -19.49 -45.37 34.47
CA TRP A 564 -20.57 -44.43 34.80
C TRP A 564 -21.95 -45.01 34.47
N GLY A 565 -23.00 -44.51 35.14
CA GLY A 565 -24.40 -44.89 34.91
C GLY A 565 -25.36 -44.24 35.91
N THR A 566 -26.61 -44.68 35.97
CA THR A 566 -27.66 -44.09 36.82
C THR A 566 -27.93 -44.98 38.04
N GLY A 567 -27.98 -44.39 39.24
CA GLY A 567 -28.21 -45.11 40.50
C GLY A 567 -26.93 -45.64 41.18
N ALA A 568 -27.09 -46.18 42.40
CA ALA A 568 -25.97 -46.72 43.17
C ALA A 568 -25.44 -48.03 42.55
N PRO A 569 -24.12 -48.21 42.39
CA PRO A 569 -23.56 -49.38 41.72
C PRO A 569 -23.62 -50.67 42.56
N ASN A 570 -23.87 -50.56 43.87
CA ASN A 570 -23.90 -51.72 44.77
C ASN A 570 -25.09 -52.64 44.49
N GLY A 571 -24.81 -53.90 44.15
CA GLY A 571 -25.77 -54.91 43.72
C GLY A 571 -26.04 -54.94 42.21
N VAL A 572 -25.51 -53.98 41.45
CA VAL A 572 -25.83 -53.81 40.02
C VAL A 572 -24.59 -53.92 39.13
N VAL A 573 -23.51 -53.22 39.49
CA VAL A 573 -22.30 -53.12 38.65
C VAL A 573 -21.17 -53.95 39.24
N GLU A 574 -20.70 -54.95 38.51
CA GLU A 574 -19.52 -55.74 38.88
C GLU A 574 -18.23 -54.93 38.67
N GLY A 575 -17.33 -54.95 39.65
CA GLY A 575 -16.05 -54.23 39.58
C GLY A 575 -14.99 -54.85 40.48
N TYR A 576 -13.72 -54.64 40.10
CA TYR A 576 -12.54 -55.03 40.88
C TYR A 576 -12.21 -53.93 41.91
N ILE A 577 -11.59 -54.29 43.04
CA ILE A 577 -11.18 -53.32 44.06
C ILE A 577 -10.29 -52.25 43.43
N GLY A 578 -10.58 -50.98 43.73
CA GLY A 578 -9.96 -49.80 43.12
C GLY A 578 -10.72 -49.24 41.91
N SER A 579 -11.78 -49.90 41.44
CA SER A 579 -12.64 -49.34 40.38
C SER A 579 -13.38 -48.09 40.87
N ILE A 580 -13.68 -47.16 39.95
CA ILE A 580 -14.42 -45.93 40.21
C ILE A 580 -15.70 -45.94 39.36
N TYR A 581 -16.84 -45.61 39.96
CA TYR A 581 -18.11 -45.48 39.27
C TYR A 581 -18.73 -44.10 39.49
N PHE A 582 -19.08 -43.41 38.41
CA PHE A 582 -19.80 -42.14 38.46
C PHE A 582 -21.30 -42.35 38.31
N ASN A 583 -22.06 -42.03 39.35
CA ASN A 583 -23.52 -42.03 39.31
C ASN A 583 -24.02 -40.71 38.72
N LEU A 584 -24.48 -40.77 37.48
CA LEU A 584 -24.95 -39.63 36.69
C LEU A 584 -26.24 -39.00 37.26
N SER A 585 -26.95 -39.70 38.14
CA SER A 585 -28.08 -39.14 38.91
C SER A 585 -27.73 -38.91 40.37
N GLY A 586 -26.46 -38.97 40.74
CA GLY A 586 -25.99 -38.79 42.12
C GLY A 586 -26.10 -37.33 42.57
N GLY A 587 -26.38 -37.14 43.86
CA GLY A 587 -26.28 -35.86 44.54
C GLY A 587 -24.97 -35.74 45.34
N ALA A 588 -24.92 -34.78 46.27
CA ALA A 588 -23.80 -34.65 47.20
C ALA A 588 -23.57 -35.97 47.97
N GLY A 589 -22.32 -36.47 47.94
CA GLY A 589 -21.94 -37.73 48.60
C GLY A 589 -22.43 -39.01 47.92
N THR A 590 -22.99 -38.93 46.71
CA THR A 590 -23.43 -40.11 45.92
C THR A 590 -23.08 -40.00 44.44
N THR A 591 -22.28 -39.01 44.05
CA THR A 591 -21.87 -38.79 42.66
C THR A 591 -20.76 -39.75 42.23
N MET A 592 -19.85 -40.12 43.14
CA MET A 592 -18.74 -41.01 42.87
C MET A 592 -18.74 -42.16 43.87
N TYR A 593 -18.45 -43.37 43.38
CA TYR A 593 -18.27 -44.56 44.20
C TYR A 593 -16.90 -45.16 43.91
N VAL A 594 -16.25 -45.68 44.96
CA VAL A 594 -15.01 -46.43 44.86
C VAL A 594 -15.27 -47.87 45.31
N LYS A 595 -14.75 -48.85 44.57
CA LYS A 595 -14.79 -50.25 44.96
C LYS A 595 -13.73 -50.53 46.02
N GLU A 596 -14.14 -50.76 47.26
CA GLU A 596 -13.19 -50.96 48.38
C GLU A 596 -13.06 -52.43 48.80
N SER A 597 -14.07 -53.27 48.48
CA SER A 597 -14.07 -54.70 48.78
C SER A 597 -14.85 -55.50 47.73
N GLY A 598 -14.63 -56.82 47.66
CA GLY A 598 -15.26 -57.70 46.67
C GLY A 598 -14.55 -57.65 45.31
N ASN A 599 -13.95 -58.77 44.87
CA ASN A 599 -13.07 -58.80 43.69
C ASN A 599 -13.19 -60.13 42.90
N PRO A 600 -13.72 -60.12 41.67
CA PRO A 600 -14.71 -59.18 41.12
C PRO A 600 -16.12 -59.52 41.62
N SER A 601 -16.83 -58.52 42.15
CA SER A 601 -18.23 -58.70 42.56
C SER A 601 -19.05 -57.43 42.32
N ASN A 602 -20.37 -57.49 42.48
CA ASN A 602 -21.25 -56.32 42.42
C ASN A 602 -21.49 -55.66 43.80
N THR A 603 -20.88 -56.16 44.89
CA THR A 603 -21.02 -55.61 46.25
C THR A 603 -19.73 -54.97 46.77
N GLY A 604 -19.78 -54.04 47.71
CA GLY A 604 -18.58 -53.40 48.29
C GLY A 604 -18.17 -52.09 47.61
N TRP A 605 -19.13 -51.42 46.96
CA TRP A 605 -18.99 -50.05 46.47
C TRP A 605 -19.33 -49.04 47.57
N VAL A 606 -18.47 -48.05 47.78
CA VAL A 606 -18.63 -47.01 48.81
C VAL A 606 -18.65 -45.64 48.14
N ALA A 607 -19.64 -44.81 48.48
CA ALA A 607 -19.73 -43.46 47.94
C ALA A 607 -18.66 -42.54 48.54
N LYS A 608 -18.13 -41.61 47.75
CA LYS A 608 -17.10 -40.63 48.14
C LYS A 608 -17.51 -39.20 47.89
#